data_AF-F2E3I1-F1
#
_entry.id   AF-F2E3I1-F1
#
_cell.length_a   1.000
_cell.length_b   1.000
_cell.length_c   1.000
_cell.angle_alpha   90.00
_cell.angle_beta   90.00
_cell.angle_gamma   90.00
#
_symmetry.space_group_name_H-M   'P 1'
#
loop_
_entity.id
_entity.type
_entity.pdbx_description
1 polymer ?
#
loop_
_entity_poly.entity_id
_entity_poly.type
_entity_poly.pdbx_seq_one_letter_code
_entity_poly.pdbx_strand_id
1 'polypeptide(L)'
;MAEEGHKVALNVYDLSNGLARQLSTSFLGKPIEAIWHTGVVVYGNEYFFGGGIQAAPAGATQYGRPVRVVDLGVTHLPREVFEDYLRDIAPRYTAATYSLLTHNCNNFTNEVAQFLVGAGIPDYILNLPNEVLSSPMGAMIMPMIQNLEATLRNNAAPQTTQFVPTPASVSVPKPAAATPASKVPTSSATAAATSAAPPGGSPSKQEGEKKVEKQTPEKAAAAAPAMADPLGSARGKVQEEVMREFAALMASGTLRASEAAALAMRRVMERHGDGASMQA
;
A
#
# COMPACT_ATOMS: atom_id res chain seq x y z
N MET A 1 -15.31 -14.32 -26.85
CA MET A 1 -14.13 -13.48 -26.70
C MET A 1 -13.52 -13.87 -25.37
N ALA A 2 -12.25 -14.31 -25.34
CA ALA A 2 -11.60 -14.62 -24.07
C ALA A 2 -11.49 -13.31 -23.28
N GLU A 3 -12.01 -13.25 -22.06
CA GLU A 3 -11.73 -12.13 -21.16
C GLU A 3 -10.21 -12.04 -20.97
N GLU A 4 -9.61 -10.92 -21.35
CA GLU A 4 -8.20 -10.67 -21.08
C GLU A 4 -8.02 -10.51 -19.58
N GLY A 5 -7.51 -11.55 -18.92
CA GLY A 5 -7.13 -11.48 -17.52
C GLY A 5 -5.98 -10.47 -17.31
N HIS A 6 -6.04 -9.74 -16.20
CA HIS A 6 -5.05 -8.76 -15.78
C HIS A 6 -4.06 -9.37 -14.79
N LYS A 7 -2.76 -9.24 -15.06
CA LYS A 7 -1.72 -9.70 -14.12
C LYS A 7 -1.76 -8.89 -12.83
N VAL A 8 -1.61 -9.60 -11.72
CA VAL A 8 -1.55 -9.04 -10.36
C VAL A 8 -0.19 -9.39 -9.78
N ALA A 9 0.56 -8.38 -9.35
CA ALA A 9 1.86 -8.56 -8.72
C ALA A 9 1.92 -7.86 -7.36
N LEU A 10 2.79 -8.33 -6.49
CA LEU A 10 3.11 -7.70 -5.21
C LEU A 10 4.51 -7.10 -5.30
N ASN A 11 4.59 -5.77 -5.25
CA ASN A 11 5.86 -5.08 -5.03
C ASN A 11 6.21 -5.15 -3.55
N VAL A 12 7.42 -5.59 -3.24
CA VAL A 12 7.96 -5.70 -1.89
C VAL A 12 9.14 -4.76 -1.76
N TYR A 13 9.12 -3.91 -0.73
CA TYR A 13 10.15 -2.92 -0.42
C TYR A 13 10.72 -3.20 0.97
N ASP A 14 12.02 -2.91 1.13
CA ASP A 14 12.65 -2.81 2.44
C ASP A 14 12.77 -1.33 2.82
N LEU A 15 11.90 -0.88 3.72
CA LEU A 15 11.90 0.51 4.21
C LEU A 15 13.20 0.91 4.91
N SER A 16 13.98 -0.06 5.40
CA SER A 16 15.26 0.19 6.06
C SER A 16 16.43 0.34 5.09
N ASN A 17 16.24 0.03 3.80
CA ASN A 17 17.31 -0.04 2.80
C ASN A 17 18.53 -0.87 3.27
N GLY A 18 18.27 -2.03 3.88
CA GLY A 18 19.29 -2.95 4.39
C GLY A 18 19.79 -2.63 5.81
N LEU A 19 19.44 -1.48 6.38
CA LEU A 19 19.85 -1.11 7.75
C LEU A 19 19.25 -2.04 8.81
N ALA A 20 18.03 -2.54 8.60
CA ALA A 20 17.41 -3.46 9.54
C ALA A 20 18.27 -4.70 9.71
N ARG A 21 18.77 -5.30 8.62
CA ARG A 21 19.66 -6.46 8.67
C ARG A 21 20.97 -6.17 9.40
N GLN A 22 21.55 -5.00 9.18
CA GLN A 22 22.83 -4.61 9.77
C GLN A 22 22.72 -4.32 11.27
N LEU A 23 21.64 -3.67 11.71
CA LEU A 23 21.47 -3.21 13.08
C LEU A 23 20.76 -4.24 13.97
N SER A 24 19.85 -5.03 13.42
CA SER A 24 19.02 -5.95 14.20
C SER A 24 19.81 -7.03 14.92
N THR A 25 20.87 -7.57 14.33
CA THR A 25 21.67 -8.61 14.97
C THR A 25 22.35 -8.10 16.24
N SER A 26 22.86 -6.86 16.22
CA SER A 26 23.56 -6.24 17.35
C SER A 26 22.62 -5.76 18.45
N PHE A 27 21.40 -5.36 18.09
CA PHE A 27 20.41 -4.83 19.03
C PHE A 27 19.42 -5.91 19.48
N LEU A 28 18.70 -6.54 18.55
CA LEU A 28 17.61 -7.46 18.86
C LEU A 28 18.06 -8.90 19.16
N GLY A 29 19.34 -9.24 18.95
CA GLY A 29 19.85 -10.60 19.11
C GLY A 29 19.25 -11.60 18.11
N LYS A 30 18.46 -11.11 17.15
CA LYS A 30 17.91 -11.85 16.01
C LYS A 30 18.01 -10.97 14.77
N PRO A 31 18.40 -11.52 13.61
CA PRO A 31 18.43 -10.77 12.37
C PRO A 31 16.99 -10.50 11.90
N ILE A 32 16.56 -9.24 11.95
CA ILE A 32 15.44 -8.75 11.15
C ILE A 32 15.98 -8.46 9.77
N GLU A 33 15.53 -9.21 8.76
CA GLU A 33 16.05 -9.07 7.39
C GLU A 33 15.73 -7.70 6.77
N ALA A 34 14.55 -7.16 7.04
CA ALA A 34 14.04 -5.94 6.44
C ALA A 34 12.80 -5.43 7.18
N ILE A 35 12.40 -4.21 6.89
CA ILE A 35 11.09 -3.69 7.28
C ILE A 35 10.22 -3.68 6.04
N TRP A 36 9.38 -4.70 5.92
CA TRP A 36 8.61 -4.95 4.72
C TRP A 36 7.47 -3.95 4.56
N HIS A 37 7.47 -3.29 3.40
CA HIS A 37 6.33 -2.56 2.87
C HIS A 37 5.91 -3.20 1.54
N THR A 38 4.61 -3.28 1.30
CA THR A 38 4.07 -3.88 0.09
C THR A 38 3.04 -3.00 -0.61
N GLY A 39 3.00 -3.13 -1.93
CA GLY A 39 1.98 -2.56 -2.81
C GLY A 39 1.50 -3.61 -3.82
N VAL A 40 0.19 -3.65 -4.10
CA VAL A 40 -0.37 -4.52 -5.15
C VAL A 40 -0.40 -3.76 -6.47
N VAL A 41 0.20 -4.35 -7.50
CA VAL A 41 0.22 -3.80 -8.85
C VAL A 41 -0.80 -4.52 -9.72
N VAL A 42 -1.76 -3.77 -10.24
CA VAL A 42 -2.79 -4.25 -11.17
C VAL A 42 -3.33 -3.06 -11.99
N TYR A 43 -3.80 -3.31 -13.21
CA TYR A 43 -4.32 -2.26 -14.12
C TYR A 43 -3.35 -1.08 -14.38
N GLY A 44 -2.04 -1.32 -14.28
CA GLY A 44 -1.00 -0.30 -14.45
C GLY A 44 -0.74 0.60 -13.23
N ASN A 45 -1.48 0.40 -12.15
CA ASN A 45 -1.34 1.15 -10.90
C ASN A 45 -0.83 0.25 -9.78
N GLU A 46 -0.17 0.86 -8.81
CA GLU A 46 0.24 0.28 -7.55
C GLU A 46 -0.63 0.84 -6.41
N TYR A 47 -1.25 -0.05 -5.66
CA TYR A 47 -2.17 0.24 -4.58
C TYR A 47 -1.56 -0.17 -3.24
N PHE A 48 -1.56 0.73 -2.27
CA PHE A 48 -0.99 0.50 -0.94
C PHE A 48 -1.75 1.30 0.12
N PHE A 49 -1.54 0.96 1.39
CA PHE A 49 -2.16 1.66 2.52
C PHE A 49 -1.13 2.52 3.27
N GLY A 50 -1.48 3.75 3.60
CA GLY A 50 -0.70 4.65 4.45
C GLY A 50 -1.63 5.56 5.26
N GLY A 51 -1.71 6.83 4.90
CA GLY A 51 -2.72 7.77 5.44
C GLY A 51 -4.14 7.57 4.88
N GLY A 52 -4.41 6.41 4.30
CA GLY A 52 -5.53 6.13 3.43
C GLY A 52 -5.14 5.09 2.38
N ILE A 53 -6.10 4.60 1.62
CA ILE A 53 -5.82 3.81 0.41
C ILE A 53 -5.23 4.74 -0.63
N GLN A 54 -4.03 4.42 -1.10
CA GLN A 54 -3.30 5.18 -2.09
C GLN A 54 -3.18 4.39 -3.38
N ALA A 55 -3.14 5.12 -4.49
CA ALA A 55 -2.87 4.60 -5.82
C ALA A 55 -1.88 5.52 -6.52
N ALA A 56 -0.86 4.92 -7.13
CA ALA A 56 0.10 5.62 -7.99
C ALA A 56 0.42 4.76 -9.21
N PRO A 57 0.91 5.33 -10.32
CA PRO A 57 1.44 4.52 -11.41
C PRO A 57 2.50 3.53 -10.92
N ALA A 58 2.47 2.31 -11.42
CA ALA A 58 3.41 1.27 -10.98
C ALA A 58 4.87 1.71 -11.15
N GLY A 59 5.66 1.61 -10.08
CA GLY A 59 7.07 2.05 -10.08
C GLY A 59 7.28 3.57 -9.93
N ALA A 60 6.22 4.36 -9.75
CA ALA A 60 6.29 5.79 -9.46
C ALA A 60 6.00 6.11 -7.97
N THR A 61 5.99 5.10 -7.10
CA THR A 61 5.80 5.31 -5.66
C THR A 61 7.06 5.94 -5.03
N GLN A 62 6.86 6.62 -3.90
CA GLN A 62 7.94 7.22 -3.10
C GLN A 62 8.93 6.19 -2.51
N TYR A 63 8.59 4.90 -2.55
CA TYR A 63 9.41 3.82 -2.00
C TYR A 63 10.51 3.35 -2.97
N GLY A 64 10.56 3.93 -4.17
CA GLY A 64 11.62 3.68 -5.14
C GLY A 64 11.41 2.36 -5.88
N ARG A 65 12.48 1.57 -6.03
CA ARG A 65 12.42 0.29 -6.74
C ARG A 65 12.12 -0.85 -5.76
N PRO A 66 11.17 -1.76 -6.06
CA PRO A 66 10.91 -2.90 -5.21
C PRO A 66 12.14 -3.81 -5.16
N VAL A 67 12.45 -4.32 -3.97
CA VAL A 67 13.53 -5.32 -3.77
C VAL A 67 13.12 -6.69 -4.29
N ARG A 68 11.82 -6.98 -4.31
CA ARG A 68 11.24 -8.19 -4.89
C ARG A 68 9.89 -7.85 -5.54
N VAL A 69 9.59 -8.51 -6.65
CA VAL A 69 8.26 -8.50 -7.27
C VAL A 69 7.76 -9.93 -7.26
N VAL A 70 6.66 -10.18 -6.55
CA VAL A 70 6.04 -11.51 -6.44
C VAL A 70 4.85 -11.57 -7.38
N ASP A 71 4.80 -12.57 -8.25
CA ASP A 71 3.63 -12.82 -9.08
C ASP A 71 2.51 -13.43 -8.20
N LEU A 72 1.38 -12.75 -8.11
CA LEU A 72 0.22 -13.22 -7.36
C LEU A 72 -0.79 -13.95 -8.26
N GLY A 73 -0.67 -13.83 -9.59
CA GLY A 73 -1.54 -14.49 -10.56
C GLY A 73 -2.28 -13.49 -11.46
N VAL A 74 -3.47 -13.90 -11.88
CA VAL A 74 -4.28 -13.18 -12.87
C VAL A 74 -5.69 -12.99 -12.34
N THR A 75 -6.19 -11.76 -12.40
CA THR A 75 -7.58 -11.43 -12.09
C THR A 75 -8.37 -11.19 -13.37
N HIS A 76 -9.64 -11.59 -13.39
CA HIS A 76 -10.57 -11.28 -14.49
C HIS A 76 -11.55 -10.17 -14.06
N LEU A 77 -11.33 -9.57 -12.89
CA LEU A 77 -12.19 -8.52 -12.40
C LEU A 77 -12.01 -7.26 -13.24
N PRO A 78 -13.09 -6.57 -13.65
CA PRO A 78 -12.96 -5.25 -14.25
C PRO A 78 -12.37 -4.25 -13.27
N ARG A 79 -11.61 -3.29 -13.78
CA ARG A 79 -10.99 -2.23 -12.98
C ARG A 79 -12.01 -1.47 -12.15
N GLU A 80 -13.18 -1.19 -12.71
CA GLU A 80 -14.26 -0.43 -12.08
C GLU A 80 -14.78 -1.15 -10.83
N VAL A 81 -14.93 -2.47 -10.92
CA VAL A 81 -15.38 -3.30 -9.79
C VAL A 81 -14.32 -3.34 -8.69
N PHE A 82 -13.04 -3.37 -9.06
CA PHE A 82 -11.96 -3.26 -8.09
C PHE A 82 -11.94 -1.89 -7.40
N GLU A 83 -12.13 -0.80 -8.15
CA GLU A 83 -12.19 0.56 -7.58
C GLU A 83 -13.44 0.79 -6.72
N ASP A 84 -14.57 0.16 -7.03
CA ASP A 84 -15.75 0.10 -6.16
C ASP A 84 -15.42 -0.63 -4.85
N TYR A 85 -14.76 -1.79 -4.92
CA TYR A 85 -14.32 -2.52 -3.74
C TYR A 85 -13.37 -1.70 -2.86
N LEU A 86 -12.39 -1.01 -3.45
CA LEU A 86 -11.49 -0.13 -2.72
C LEU A 86 -12.26 0.99 -1.99
N ARG A 87 -13.29 1.56 -2.61
CA ARG A 87 -14.16 2.56 -1.97
C ARG A 87 -14.97 1.98 -0.81
N ASP A 88 -15.44 0.74 -0.93
CA ASP A 88 -16.20 0.06 0.13
C ASP A 88 -15.34 -0.21 1.37
N ILE A 89 -14.07 -0.60 1.18
CA ILE A 89 -13.16 -0.88 2.30
C ILE A 89 -12.43 0.36 2.83
N ALA A 90 -12.43 1.48 2.09
CA ALA A 90 -11.74 2.72 2.47
C ALA A 90 -12.05 3.21 3.90
N PRO A 91 -13.28 3.11 4.44
CA PRO A 91 -13.56 3.49 5.83
C PRO A 91 -12.78 2.69 6.88
N ARG A 92 -12.31 1.47 6.56
CA ARG A 92 -11.43 0.66 7.42
C ARG A 92 -9.95 1.01 7.26
N TYR A 93 -9.57 1.65 6.16
CA TYR A 93 -8.20 1.97 5.78
C TYR A 93 -8.01 3.49 5.73
N THR A 94 -7.98 4.11 6.90
CA THR A 94 -7.80 5.57 7.08
C THR A 94 -6.49 5.85 7.79
N ALA A 95 -6.02 7.10 7.75
CA ALA A 95 -4.89 7.51 8.59
C ALA A 95 -5.12 7.16 10.07
N ALA A 96 -6.34 7.35 10.60
CA ALA A 96 -6.64 7.09 12.01
C ALA A 96 -6.59 5.59 12.38
N THR A 97 -6.85 4.70 11.43
CA THR A 97 -6.82 3.24 11.64
C THR A 97 -5.48 2.61 11.30
N TYR A 98 -4.53 3.38 10.74
CA TYR A 98 -3.20 2.87 10.42
C TYR A 98 -2.43 2.54 11.70
N SER A 99 -2.02 1.28 11.83
CA SER A 99 -1.07 0.84 12.84
C SER A 99 -0.01 -0.05 12.22
N LEU A 100 1.26 0.31 12.43
CA LEU A 100 2.39 -0.39 11.83
C LEU A 100 2.47 -1.87 12.26
N LEU A 101 1.96 -2.22 13.43
CA LEU A 101 2.04 -3.58 13.97
C LEU A 101 0.82 -4.44 13.65
N THR A 102 -0.37 -3.85 13.56
CA THR A 102 -1.62 -4.63 13.53
C THR A 102 -2.52 -4.34 12.34
N HIS A 103 -2.38 -3.17 11.70
CA HIS A 103 -3.23 -2.76 10.59
C HIS A 103 -2.45 -1.83 9.64
N ASN A 104 -1.62 -2.42 8.79
CA ASN A 104 -0.65 -1.72 7.95
C ASN A 104 -0.81 -2.09 6.46
N CYS A 105 0.15 -1.65 5.65
CA CYS A 105 0.24 -1.91 4.21
C CYS A 105 0.15 -3.40 3.85
N ASN A 106 0.74 -4.25 4.68
CA ASN A 106 0.82 -5.70 4.47
C ASN A 106 -0.55 -6.34 4.71
N ASN A 107 -1.29 -5.88 5.72
CA ASN A 107 -2.68 -6.32 5.95
C ASN A 107 -3.59 -5.91 4.78
N PHE A 108 -3.46 -4.66 4.32
CA PHE A 108 -4.21 -4.15 3.18
C PHE A 108 -3.94 -4.95 1.91
N THR A 109 -2.66 -5.12 1.54
CA THR A 109 -2.28 -5.85 0.33
C THR A 109 -2.65 -7.32 0.40
N ASN A 110 -2.65 -7.94 1.58
CA ASN A 110 -3.17 -9.28 1.79
C ASN A 110 -4.67 -9.38 1.50
N GLU A 111 -5.47 -8.44 2.02
CA GLU A 111 -6.91 -8.40 1.75
C GLU A 111 -7.22 -8.18 0.26
N VAL A 112 -6.51 -7.24 -0.36
CA VAL A 112 -6.62 -6.94 -1.79
C VAL A 112 -6.19 -8.12 -2.66
N ALA A 113 -5.10 -8.81 -2.32
CA ALA A 113 -4.65 -10.00 -3.04
C ALA A 113 -5.71 -11.12 -2.97
N GLN A 114 -6.29 -11.34 -1.79
CA GLN A 114 -7.36 -12.33 -1.62
C GLN A 114 -8.58 -11.99 -2.47
N PHE A 115 -8.96 -10.71 -2.54
CA PHE A 115 -10.07 -10.26 -3.37
C PHE A 115 -9.80 -10.43 -4.87
N LEU A 116 -8.61 -10.07 -5.35
CA LEU A 116 -8.28 -10.09 -6.77
C LEU A 116 -8.01 -11.48 -7.32
N VAL A 117 -7.30 -12.33 -6.57
CA VAL A 117 -6.78 -13.63 -7.07
C VAL A 117 -7.07 -14.81 -6.15
N GLY A 118 -7.71 -14.61 -4.99
CA GLY A 118 -8.01 -15.70 -4.05
C GLY A 118 -6.78 -16.26 -3.31
N ALA A 119 -5.68 -15.51 -3.29
CA ALA A 119 -4.43 -15.89 -2.62
C ALA A 119 -3.92 -14.73 -1.75
N GLY A 120 -3.30 -15.07 -0.62
CA GLY A 120 -2.66 -14.10 0.27
C GLY A 120 -1.25 -13.73 -0.18
N ILE A 121 -0.64 -12.80 0.54
CA ILE A 121 0.78 -12.45 0.38
C ILE A 121 1.67 -13.41 1.21
N PRO A 122 2.99 -13.48 0.94
CA PRO A 122 3.88 -14.37 1.69
C PRO A 122 3.88 -14.15 3.21
N ASP A 123 3.80 -15.24 3.98
CA ASP A 123 3.65 -15.21 5.45
C ASP A 123 4.79 -14.51 6.18
N TYR A 124 6.02 -14.56 5.66
CA TYR A 124 7.17 -13.88 6.27
C TYR A 124 6.99 -12.34 6.31
N ILE A 125 6.16 -11.79 5.43
CA ILE A 125 5.81 -10.36 5.42
C ILE A 125 4.78 -10.06 6.51
N LEU A 126 3.76 -10.93 6.64
CA LEU A 126 2.67 -10.77 7.61
C LEU A 126 3.12 -11.04 9.04
N ASN A 127 4.07 -11.96 9.24
CA ASN A 127 4.54 -12.37 10.56
C ASN A 127 5.63 -11.47 11.14
N LEU A 128 6.20 -10.55 10.35
CA LEU A 128 7.27 -9.65 10.80
C LEU A 128 6.93 -8.90 12.11
N PRO A 129 5.73 -8.31 12.31
CA PRO A 129 5.40 -7.65 13.58
C PRO A 129 5.46 -8.58 14.80
N ASN A 130 5.05 -9.85 14.63
CA ASN A 130 5.08 -10.85 15.71
C ASN A 130 6.53 -11.24 16.07
N GLU A 131 7.41 -11.35 15.08
CA GLU A 131 8.83 -11.59 15.31
C GLU A 131 9.49 -10.44 16.08
N VAL A 132 9.14 -9.20 15.74
CA VAL A 132 9.62 -8.00 16.43
C VAL A 132 9.14 -7.98 17.89
N LEU A 133 7.84 -8.16 18.12
CA LEU A 133 7.23 -8.11 19.46
C LEU A 133 7.65 -9.26 20.39
N SER A 134 7.93 -10.43 19.82
CA SER A 134 8.40 -11.61 20.58
C SER A 134 9.89 -11.53 20.96
N SER A 135 10.62 -10.52 20.48
CA SER A 135 12.02 -10.32 20.84
C SER A 135 12.14 -9.60 22.21
N PRO A 136 13.16 -9.91 23.03
CA PRO A 136 13.41 -9.21 24.30
C PRO A 136 13.59 -7.70 24.14
N MET A 137 14.02 -7.26 22.96
CA MET A 137 14.22 -5.86 22.60
C MET A 137 12.98 -5.20 21.96
N GLY A 138 11.92 -5.94 21.64
CA GLY A 138 10.74 -5.40 20.97
C GLY A 138 10.13 -4.20 21.69
N ALA A 139 10.08 -4.27 23.03
CA ALA A 139 9.62 -3.16 23.87
C ALA A 139 10.54 -1.93 23.82
N MET A 140 11.86 -2.12 23.69
CA MET A 140 12.83 -1.02 23.66
C MET A 140 12.78 -0.23 22.35
N ILE A 141 12.39 -0.86 21.25
CA ILE A 141 12.27 -0.21 19.93
C ILE A 141 10.86 0.32 19.63
N MET A 142 9.92 0.21 20.56
CA MET A 142 8.56 0.77 20.41
C MET A 142 8.54 2.26 20.03
N PRO A 143 9.37 3.15 20.61
CA PRO A 143 9.41 4.55 20.20
C PRO A 143 9.82 4.73 18.73
N MET A 144 10.72 3.88 18.24
CA MET A 144 11.16 3.88 16.84
C MET A 144 10.04 3.39 15.92
N ILE A 145 9.33 2.33 16.31
CA ILE A 145 8.14 1.81 15.60
C ILE A 145 7.06 2.90 15.50
N GLN A 146 6.79 3.63 16.58
CA GLN A 146 5.80 4.72 16.59
C GLN A 146 6.20 5.88 15.68
N ASN A 147 7.49 6.24 15.62
CA ASN A 147 7.98 7.27 14.72
C ASN A 147 7.84 6.86 13.23
N LEU A 148 8.13 5.59 12.94
CA LEU A 148 7.95 5.03 11.61
C LEU A 148 6.47 4.97 11.22
N GLU A 149 5.60 4.55 12.14
CA GLU A 149 4.15 4.56 11.96
C GLU A 149 3.63 5.95 11.61
N ALA A 150 4.05 6.98 12.36
CA ALA A 150 3.65 8.36 12.09
C ALA A 150 4.06 8.82 10.68
N THR A 151 5.22 8.36 10.19
CA THR A 151 5.73 8.69 8.85
C THR A 151 4.88 8.04 7.76
N LEU A 152 4.59 6.74 7.89
CA LEU A 152 3.78 6.00 6.92
C LEU A 152 2.31 6.44 6.93
N ARG A 153 1.78 6.76 8.10
CA ARG A 153 0.45 7.35 8.28
C ARG A 153 0.32 8.71 7.59
N ASN A 154 1.41 9.45 7.44
CA ASN A 154 1.43 10.71 6.70
C ASN A 154 1.76 10.51 5.20
N ASN A 155 1.75 9.27 4.71
CA ASN A 155 2.13 8.91 3.35
C ASN A 155 3.52 9.41 2.96
N ALA A 156 4.49 9.36 3.87
CA ALA A 156 5.89 9.70 3.58
C ALA A 156 6.76 8.44 3.54
N ALA A 157 7.78 8.45 2.66
CA ALA A 157 8.82 7.43 2.68
C ALA A 157 9.75 7.65 3.89
N PRO A 158 10.06 6.59 4.65
CA PRO A 158 10.93 6.72 5.82
C PRO A 158 12.35 7.11 5.44
N GLN A 159 12.94 7.94 6.30
CA GLN A 159 14.33 8.39 6.15
C GLN A 159 15.25 7.46 6.94
N THR A 160 16.49 7.29 6.47
CA THR A 160 17.48 6.40 7.12
C THR A 160 17.76 6.78 8.58
N THR A 161 17.64 8.06 8.94
CA THR A 161 17.81 8.57 10.31
C THR A 161 16.76 8.05 11.28
N GLN A 162 15.59 7.62 10.81
CA GLN A 162 14.51 7.08 11.64
C GLN A 162 14.82 5.68 12.15
N PHE A 163 15.82 4.99 11.58
CA PHE A 163 16.22 3.65 11.98
C PHE A 163 17.40 3.61 12.95
N VAL A 164 17.92 4.78 13.34
CA VAL A 164 18.99 4.90 14.32
C VAL A 164 18.37 5.29 15.66
N PRO A 165 18.62 4.54 16.76
CA PRO A 165 18.17 4.97 18.08
C PRO A 165 18.86 6.30 18.43
N THR A 166 18.07 7.37 18.53
CA THR A 166 18.56 8.61 19.11
C THR A 166 18.86 8.36 20.59
N PRO A 167 20.08 8.62 21.10
CA PRO A 167 20.26 8.71 22.53
C PRO A 167 19.30 9.79 23.03
N ALA A 168 18.49 9.45 24.04
CA ALA A 168 17.61 10.42 24.70
C ALA A 168 18.41 11.69 24.95
N SER A 169 17.91 12.82 24.44
CA SER A 169 18.55 14.12 24.54
C SER A 169 18.98 14.38 25.98
N VAL A 170 20.26 14.21 26.26
CA VAL A 170 20.86 14.77 27.46
C VAL A 170 20.87 16.26 27.18
N SER A 171 19.84 16.96 27.63
CA SER A 171 19.80 18.41 27.64
C SER A 171 20.98 18.89 28.46
N VAL A 172 22.11 19.16 27.79
CA VAL A 172 23.22 19.87 28.40
C VAL A 172 22.69 21.28 28.71
N PRO A 173 22.63 21.70 29.98
CA PRO A 173 22.15 23.02 30.30
C PRO A 173 23.10 24.04 29.69
N LYS A 174 22.56 24.95 28.88
CA LYS A 174 23.26 26.15 28.39
C LYS A 174 23.82 26.91 29.60
N PRO A 175 25.13 27.26 29.64
CA PRO A 175 25.67 28.08 30.70
C PRO A 175 25.01 29.47 30.66
N ALA A 176 24.50 29.90 31.80
CA ALA A 176 23.91 31.22 32.00
C ALA A 176 24.95 32.31 31.71
N ALA A 177 24.69 33.15 30.72
CA ALA A 177 25.42 34.39 30.51
C ALA A 177 24.65 35.53 31.21
N ALA A 178 25.38 36.23 32.08
CA ALA A 178 24.92 37.32 32.92
C ALA A 178 24.33 38.49 32.12
N THR A 179 23.28 39.09 32.68
CA THR A 179 22.78 40.44 32.37
C THR A 179 23.83 41.51 32.75
N PRO A 180 23.80 42.69 32.12
CA PRO A 180 23.10 43.78 32.78
C PRO A 180 22.27 44.69 31.87
N ALA A 181 21.12 45.09 32.43
CA ALA A 181 20.43 46.37 32.36
C ALA A 181 20.35 47.16 31.04
N SER A 182 19.11 47.42 30.60
CA SER A 182 18.73 48.75 30.11
C SER A 182 17.22 49.01 30.23
N LYS A 183 16.93 50.29 30.42
CA LYS A 183 15.70 50.95 30.89
C LYS A 183 14.53 50.85 29.91
N VAL A 184 13.31 50.91 30.45
CA VAL A 184 12.08 51.34 29.76
C VAL A 184 12.12 52.89 29.60
N PRO A 185 11.51 53.49 28.55
CA PRO A 185 10.08 53.85 28.55
C PRO A 185 9.40 53.53 27.19
N THR A 186 8.14 53.07 27.13
CA THR A 186 6.84 53.77 27.24
C THR A 186 6.41 54.58 26.00
N SER A 187 5.25 54.15 25.46
CA SER A 187 4.14 54.86 24.79
C SER A 187 4.20 55.43 23.37
N SER A 188 3.15 55.03 22.60
CA SER A 188 2.23 55.82 21.75
C SER A 188 2.77 56.46 20.46
N ALA A 189 2.02 56.71 19.39
CA ALA A 189 0.72 56.31 18.82
C ALA A 189 0.58 57.14 17.51
N THR A 190 -0.21 56.67 16.53
CA THR A 190 -0.91 57.47 15.46
C THR A 190 -0.03 58.24 14.43
N ALA A 191 -0.41 58.51 13.16
CA ALA A 191 -1.53 58.17 12.28
C ALA A 191 -1.18 58.60 10.84
N ALA A 192 -1.85 57.97 9.85
CA ALA A 192 -2.31 58.53 8.55
C ALA A 192 -1.26 59.01 7.51
N ALA A 193 -1.45 59.02 6.18
CA ALA A 193 -2.59 58.78 5.30
C ALA A 193 -2.08 58.62 3.84
N THR A 194 -2.93 58.02 2.97
CA THR A 194 -3.12 58.33 1.52
C THR A 194 -1.95 58.06 0.54
N SER A 195 -2.11 57.57 -0.69
CA SER A 195 -3.27 57.40 -1.59
C SER A 195 -2.85 56.70 -2.90
N ALA A 196 -3.85 56.15 -3.59
CA ALA A 196 -4.01 56.05 -5.05
C ALA A 196 -3.34 54.92 -5.86
N ALA A 197 -4.20 54.17 -6.56
CA ALA A 197 -3.95 53.26 -7.67
C ALA A 197 -4.15 54.00 -9.03
N PRO A 198 -4.35 53.30 -10.16
CA PRO A 198 -3.43 52.63 -11.11
C PRO A 198 -3.43 53.43 -12.46
N PRO A 199 -3.31 52.93 -13.73
CA PRO A 199 -3.08 51.58 -14.27
C PRO A 199 -2.14 51.47 -15.52
N GLY A 200 -1.99 50.24 -16.05
CA GLY A 200 -2.08 50.00 -17.50
C GLY A 200 -0.88 49.36 -18.23
N GLY A 201 -1.16 48.29 -19.00
CA GLY A 201 -0.47 48.02 -20.28
C GLY A 201 0.19 46.64 -20.50
N SER A 202 -0.56 45.68 -21.06
CA SER A 202 -0.04 44.64 -21.99
C SER A 202 -0.01 45.22 -23.43
N PRO A 203 0.27 44.51 -24.57
CA PRO A 203 0.62 43.09 -24.84
C PRO A 203 1.65 42.87 -26.00
N SER A 204 1.99 41.60 -26.33
CA SER A 204 2.17 41.01 -27.70
C SER A 204 3.08 39.76 -27.67
N LYS A 205 3.13 38.84 -28.65
CA LYS A 205 2.19 38.05 -29.50
C LYS A 205 3.08 37.09 -30.35
N GLN A 206 2.46 36.10 -31.02
CA GLN A 206 2.94 35.16 -32.07
C GLN A 206 3.52 33.80 -31.58
N GLU A 207 2.97 32.62 -31.90
CA GLU A 207 2.42 31.95 -33.12
C GLU A 207 3.42 30.97 -33.77
N GLY A 208 2.93 29.75 -34.09
CA GLY A 208 3.64 28.76 -34.90
C GLY A 208 3.05 27.34 -34.83
N GLU A 209 2.11 27.03 -35.73
CA GLU A 209 1.47 25.71 -35.97
C GLU A 209 2.36 24.70 -36.71
N LYS A 210 2.17 23.38 -36.49
CA LYS A 210 1.87 22.37 -37.55
C LYS A 210 1.68 20.92 -37.02
N LYS A 211 1.19 20.05 -37.90
CA LYS A 211 0.19 18.98 -37.73
C LYS A 211 0.65 17.66 -38.38
N VAL A 212 0.09 16.52 -37.92
CA VAL A 212 -0.07 15.17 -38.54
C VAL A 212 1.17 14.25 -38.59
N GLU A 213 1.09 13.01 -38.05
CA GLU A 213 0.79 11.78 -38.83
C GLU A 213 0.65 10.51 -37.95
N LYS A 214 -0.06 9.53 -38.52
CA LYS A 214 -0.69 8.32 -37.97
C LYS A 214 0.17 7.09 -38.32
N GLN A 215 0.30 6.09 -37.43
CA GLN A 215 0.52 4.68 -37.81
C GLN A 215 0.43 3.69 -36.62
N THR A 216 -0.25 2.58 -36.85
CA THR A 216 -0.28 1.26 -36.19
C THR A 216 -0.37 0.22 -37.33
N PRO A 217 -0.30 -1.12 -37.14
CA PRO A 217 0.24 -1.99 -36.06
C PRO A 217 1.07 -3.21 -36.58
N GLU A 218 1.67 -4.04 -35.69
CA GLU A 218 1.93 -5.52 -35.77
C GLU A 218 3.03 -5.91 -34.75
N LYS A 219 3.27 -7.14 -34.24
CA LYS A 219 2.52 -8.38 -33.92
C LYS A 219 3.55 -9.42 -33.37
N ALA A 220 3.19 -10.08 -32.26
CA ALA A 220 3.46 -11.46 -31.78
C ALA A 220 4.84 -12.20 -31.85
N ALA A 221 5.18 -12.87 -30.71
CA ALA A 221 5.62 -14.28 -30.55
C ALA A 221 5.64 -14.59 -29.00
N ALA A 222 4.91 -15.53 -28.35
CA ALA A 222 4.74 -17.00 -28.44
C ALA A 222 6.05 -17.81 -28.22
N ALA A 223 6.17 -18.93 -27.47
CA ALA A 223 5.50 -19.64 -26.35
C ALA A 223 6.32 -20.93 -26.08
N ALA A 224 6.33 -21.53 -24.87
CA ALA A 224 6.47 -23.00 -24.66
C ALA A 224 6.17 -23.44 -23.19
N PRO A 225 5.57 -24.64 -22.92
CA PRO A 225 5.00 -25.05 -21.62
C PRO A 225 5.68 -26.27 -20.94
N ALA A 226 5.47 -26.51 -19.64
CA ALA A 226 5.62 -27.84 -19.02
C ALA A 226 4.92 -28.00 -17.64
N MET A 227 4.16 -29.09 -17.50
CA MET A 227 3.71 -29.82 -16.28
C MET A 227 2.57 -29.21 -15.43
N ALA A 228 1.36 -29.77 -15.60
CA ALA A 228 0.18 -29.48 -14.78
C ALA A 228 0.18 -30.31 -13.47
N ASP A 229 0.08 -29.61 -12.35
CA ASP A 229 -0.13 -30.16 -11.01
C ASP A 229 -1.62 -30.58 -10.85
N PRO A 230 -1.92 -31.85 -10.51
CA PRO A 230 -3.30 -32.33 -10.35
C PRO A 230 -4.10 -31.55 -9.27
N LEU A 231 -3.45 -30.95 -8.28
CA LEU A 231 -4.10 -30.11 -7.27
C LEU A 231 -4.51 -28.73 -7.82
N GLY A 232 -3.75 -28.19 -8.77
CA GLY A 232 -4.11 -26.96 -9.48
C GLY A 232 -5.39 -27.11 -10.31
N SER A 233 -5.61 -28.30 -10.87
CA SER A 233 -6.84 -28.60 -11.63
C SER A 233 -8.08 -28.68 -10.73
N ALA A 234 -7.94 -29.21 -9.51
CA ALA A 234 -9.03 -29.28 -8.53
C ALA A 234 -9.37 -27.90 -7.97
N ARG A 235 -8.34 -27.12 -7.60
CA ARG A 235 -8.52 -25.74 -7.12
C ARG A 235 -9.11 -24.82 -8.21
N GLY A 236 -8.70 -25.00 -9.46
CA GLY A 236 -9.26 -24.27 -10.61
C GLY A 236 -10.75 -24.55 -10.84
N LYS A 237 -11.19 -25.81 -10.72
CA LYS A 237 -12.61 -26.18 -10.84
C LYS A 237 -13.48 -25.57 -9.75
N VAL A 238 -12.98 -25.56 -8.50
CA VAL A 238 -13.69 -24.93 -7.38
C VAL A 238 -13.79 -23.42 -7.58
N GLN A 239 -12.72 -22.77 -8.05
CA GLN A 239 -12.71 -21.34 -8.33
C GLN A 239 -13.69 -20.94 -9.45
N GLU A 240 -13.75 -21.73 -10.53
CA GLU A 240 -14.68 -21.54 -11.64
C GLU A 240 -16.15 -21.67 -11.19
N GLU A 241 -16.43 -22.61 -10.27
CA GLU A 241 -17.77 -22.81 -9.73
C GLU A 241 -18.19 -21.70 -8.74
N VAL A 242 -17.26 -21.20 -7.92
CA VAL A 242 -17.50 -20.03 -7.04
C VAL A 242 -17.83 -18.79 -7.88
N MET A 243 -17.09 -18.56 -8.97
CA MET A 243 -17.35 -17.44 -9.87
C MET A 243 -18.71 -17.56 -10.57
N ARG A 244 -19.11 -18.77 -10.96
CA ARG A 244 -20.42 -19.00 -11.58
C ARG A 244 -21.58 -18.73 -10.62
N GLU A 245 -21.49 -19.17 -9.36
CA GLU A 245 -22.48 -18.87 -8.31
C GLU A 245 -22.53 -17.38 -8.01
N PHE A 246 -21.36 -16.74 -7.91
CA PHE A 246 -21.27 -15.30 -7.68
C PHE A 246 -21.96 -14.52 -8.81
N ALA A 247 -21.69 -14.87 -10.07
CA ALA A 247 -22.34 -14.24 -11.22
C ALA A 247 -23.87 -14.43 -11.20
N ALA A 248 -24.37 -15.61 -10.81
CA ALA A 248 -25.80 -15.87 -10.67
C ALA A 248 -26.46 -15.04 -9.55
N LEU A 249 -25.77 -14.88 -8.41
CA LEU A 249 -26.23 -14.07 -7.28
C LEU A 249 -26.17 -12.56 -7.56
N MET A 250 -25.19 -12.12 -8.35
CA MET A 250 -25.13 -10.74 -8.82
C MET A 250 -26.20 -10.45 -9.87
N ALA A 251 -26.48 -11.41 -10.77
CA ALA A 251 -27.53 -11.29 -11.78
C ALA A 251 -28.95 -11.25 -11.18
N SER A 252 -29.17 -11.79 -9.96
CA SER A 252 -30.46 -11.68 -9.28
C SER A 252 -30.73 -10.27 -8.74
N GLY A 253 -29.70 -9.41 -8.63
CA GLY A 253 -29.82 -8.00 -8.24
C GLY A 253 -30.28 -7.77 -6.79
N THR A 254 -30.38 -8.83 -5.98
CA THR A 254 -30.92 -8.81 -4.62
C THR A 254 -29.86 -8.68 -3.53
N LEU A 255 -28.60 -8.89 -3.87
CA LEU A 255 -27.49 -8.97 -2.90
C LEU A 255 -26.39 -7.98 -3.27
N ARG A 256 -25.72 -7.43 -2.25
CA ARG A 256 -24.47 -6.69 -2.46
C ARG A 256 -23.34 -7.66 -2.80
N ALA A 257 -22.30 -7.18 -3.50
CA ALA A 257 -21.19 -8.02 -3.95
C ALA A 257 -20.48 -8.78 -2.83
N SER A 258 -20.31 -8.16 -1.65
CA SER A 258 -19.71 -8.82 -0.48
C SER A 258 -20.59 -9.96 0.07
N GLU A 259 -21.91 -9.78 0.10
CA GLU A 259 -22.87 -10.82 0.51
C GLU A 259 -22.94 -11.93 -0.54
N ALA A 260 -22.99 -11.59 -1.83
CA ALA A 260 -23.00 -12.55 -2.92
C ALA A 260 -21.72 -13.40 -2.95
N ALA A 261 -20.54 -12.81 -2.69
CA ALA A 261 -19.28 -13.54 -2.66
C ALA A 261 -19.20 -14.52 -1.48
N ALA A 262 -19.58 -14.09 -0.28
CA ALA A 262 -19.63 -14.97 0.89
C ALA A 262 -20.62 -16.12 0.71
N LEU A 263 -21.78 -15.85 0.10
CA LEU A 263 -22.83 -16.83 -0.12
C LEU A 263 -22.46 -17.80 -1.25
N ALA A 264 -21.76 -17.34 -2.30
CA ALA A 264 -21.20 -18.18 -3.36
C ALA A 264 -20.11 -19.13 -2.82
N MET A 265 -19.15 -18.62 -2.04
CA MET A 265 -18.10 -19.45 -1.42
C MET A 265 -18.70 -20.52 -0.50
N ARG A 266 -19.71 -20.15 0.31
CA ARG A 266 -20.39 -21.08 1.19
C ARG A 266 -21.12 -22.19 0.42
N ARG A 267 -21.89 -21.85 -0.62
CA ARG A 267 -22.63 -22.82 -1.45
C ARG A 267 -21.73 -23.80 -2.20
N VAL A 268 -20.54 -23.35 -2.62
CA VAL A 268 -19.58 -24.23 -3.28
C VAL A 268 -18.85 -25.10 -2.25
N MET A 269 -18.47 -24.55 -1.10
CA MET A 269 -17.87 -25.35 -0.02
C MET A 269 -18.83 -26.40 0.54
N GLU A 270 -20.13 -26.12 0.66
CA GLU A 270 -21.14 -27.12 1.08
C GLU A 270 -21.25 -28.27 0.07
N ARG A 271 -21.19 -27.99 -1.24
CA ARG A 271 -21.25 -29.02 -2.30
C ARG A 271 -20.01 -29.90 -2.40
N HIS A 272 -18.83 -29.34 -2.11
CA HIS A 272 -17.57 -30.10 -2.10
C HIS A 272 -17.22 -30.70 -0.73
N GLY A 273 -17.84 -30.22 0.35
CA GLY A 273 -17.68 -30.74 1.71
C GLY A 273 -18.40 -32.08 1.95
N ASP A 274 -19.55 -32.31 1.31
CA ASP A 274 -20.30 -33.57 1.42
C ASP A 274 -19.75 -34.71 0.53
N GLY A 275 -18.80 -34.42 -0.37
CA GLY A 275 -18.17 -35.43 -1.23
C GLY A 275 -17.13 -36.32 -0.53
N ALA A 276 -16.63 -35.90 0.64
CA ALA A 276 -15.58 -36.61 1.37
C ALA A 276 -16.12 -37.70 2.33
N SER A 277 -17.43 -37.76 2.57
CA SER A 277 -18.05 -38.70 3.52
C SER A 277 -18.78 -39.90 2.86
N MET A 278 -18.75 -40.02 1.52
CA MET A 278 -19.35 -41.14 0.77
C MET A 278 -18.34 -42.01 0.00
N GLN A 279 -17.06 -42.01 0.38
CA GLN A 279 -16.11 -43.06 0.00
C GLN A 279 -15.28 -43.47 1.22
N ALA A 280 -15.91 -44.27 2.09
CA ALA A 280 -15.24 -45.13 3.06
C ALA A 280 -16.03 -46.44 3.15
#